data_AF-A0A414AHM2-F1
#
_entry.id   AF-A0A414AHM2-F1
#
_cell.length_a   1.000
_cell.length_b   1.000
_cell.length_c   1.000
_cell.angle_alpha   90.00
_cell.angle_beta   90.00
_cell.angle_gamma   90.00
#
_symmetry.space_group_name_H-M   'P 1'
#
loop_
_entity.id
_entity.type
_entity.pdbx_description
1 polymer ?
#
loop_
_entity_poly.entity_id
_entity_poly.type
_entity_poly.pdbx_seq_one_letter_code
_entity_poly.pdbx_strand_id
1 'polypeptide(L)' 'MSDNARFEKWLSEHDGEERCNYCIYDDECPHGIRCYGGAPIEPPCAGRELEELLDIESILKDLEDESE' A
#
# COMPACT_ATOMS: atom_id res chain seq x y z
N MET A 1 -17.26 -12.37 5.19
CA MET A 1 -16.29 -12.46 4.08
C MET A 1 -14.96 -12.86 4.70
N SER A 2 -14.07 -13.57 3.98
CA SER A 2 -12.72 -13.83 4.50
C SER A 2 -11.91 -12.52 4.45
N ASP A 3 -10.96 -12.34 5.36
CA ASP A 3 -10.12 -11.13 5.45
C ASP A 3 -9.39 -10.84 4.14
N ASN A 4 -8.87 -11.89 3.48
CA ASN A 4 -8.26 -11.76 2.15
C ASN A 4 -9.22 -11.18 1.10
N ALA A 5 -10.50 -11.57 1.13
CA ALA A 5 -11.48 -11.06 0.18
C ALA A 5 -11.87 -9.61 0.46
N ARG A 6 -11.83 -9.16 1.73
CA ARG A 6 -12.03 -7.75 2.10
C ARG A 6 -10.84 -6.92 1.64
N PHE A 7 -9.62 -7.39 1.88
CA PHE A 7 -8.39 -6.74 1.43
C PHE A 7 -8.31 -6.63 -0.09
N GLU A 8 -8.56 -7.71 -0.85
CA GLU A 8 -8.56 -7.66 -2.32
C GLU A 8 -9.61 -6.68 -2.86
N LYS A 9 -10.80 -6.62 -2.24
CA LYS A 9 -11.85 -5.67 -2.61
C LYS A 9 -11.38 -4.24 -2.36
N TRP A 10 -10.84 -3.95 -1.19
CA TRP A 10 -10.27 -2.66 -0.85
C TRP A 10 -9.15 -2.26 -1.81
N LEU A 11 -8.26 -3.20 -2.13
CA LEU A 11 -7.15 -2.99 -3.06
C LEU A 11 -7.66 -2.72 -4.49
N SER A 12 -8.86 -3.15 -4.85
CA SER A 12 -9.50 -2.82 -6.12
C SER A 12 -10.20 -1.45 -6.13
N GLU A 13 -10.61 -0.96 -4.95
CA GLU A 13 -11.36 0.29 -4.78
C GLU A 13 -10.44 1.50 -4.51
N HIS A 14 -9.28 1.27 -3.90
CA HIS A 14 -8.30 2.29 -3.54
C HIS A 14 -7.04 2.18 -4.41
N ASP A 15 -6.39 3.29 -4.75
CA ASP A 15 -5.15 3.32 -5.53
C ASP A 15 -4.12 4.32 -4.98
N GLY A 16 -2.92 4.29 -5.57
CA GLY A 16 -1.88 5.31 -5.37
C GLY A 16 -1.64 5.71 -3.91
N GLU A 17 -2.02 6.96 -3.59
CA GLU A 17 -1.80 7.61 -2.30
C GLU A 17 -2.54 6.93 -1.15
N GLU A 18 -3.76 6.45 -1.38
CA GLU A 18 -4.55 5.77 -0.34
C GLU A 18 -3.87 4.46 0.08
N ARG A 19 -3.26 3.74 -0.87
CA ARG A 19 -2.44 2.57 -0.55
C ARG A 19 -1.15 2.96 0.17
N CYS A 20 -0.54 4.08 -0.21
CA CYS A 20 0.70 4.54 0.43
C CYS A 20 0.52 4.85 1.92
N ASN A 21 -0.66 5.32 2.34
CA ASN A 21 -0.96 5.55 3.76
C ASN A 21 -0.84 4.30 4.63
N TYR A 22 -1.05 3.12 4.05
CA TYR A 22 -0.90 1.83 4.73
C TYR A 22 0.43 1.15 4.39
N CYS A 23 1.35 1.81 3.69
CA CYS A 23 2.63 1.23 3.33
C CYS A 23 3.58 1.21 4.54
N ILE A 24 4.12 0.04 4.87
CA ILE A 24 5.08 -0.10 5.98
C ILE A 24 6.41 0.64 5.73
N TYR A 25 6.64 1.08 4.50
CA TYR A 25 7.83 1.83 4.08
C TYR A 25 7.54 3.32 3.84
N ASP A 26 6.36 3.83 4.22
CA ASP A 26 5.91 5.20 3.89
C ASP A 26 6.97 6.28 4.17
N ASP A 27 7.56 6.28 5.37
CA ASP A 27 8.59 7.24 5.81
C ASP A 27 9.89 7.22 4.98
N GLU A 28 10.25 6.05 4.44
CA GLU A 28 11.49 5.84 3.69
C GLU A 28 11.24 5.72 2.17
N CYS A 29 9.97 5.75 1.74
CA CYS A 29 9.58 5.59 0.36
C CYS A 29 9.78 6.91 -0.41
N PRO A 30 10.38 6.87 -1.61
CA PRO A 30 10.48 8.06 -2.44
C PRO A 30 9.12 8.54 -3.01
N HIS A 31 8.02 7.80 -2.78
CA HIS A 31 6.66 8.07 -3.27
C HIS A 31 6.58 8.22 -4.79
N GLY A 32 7.42 7.45 -5.48
CA GLY A 32 7.59 7.51 -6.94
C GLY A 32 9.05 7.30 -7.32
N ILE A 33 9.31 7.19 -8.62
CA ILE A 33 10.66 7.04 -9.14
C ILE A 33 11.40 8.37 -8.96
N ARG A 34 12.54 8.35 -8.26
CA ARG A 34 13.42 9.52 -8.11
C ARG A 34 14.69 9.36 -8.93
N CYS A 35 15.02 10.39 -9.72
CA CYS A 35 16.20 10.43 -10.57
C CYS A 35 17.08 11.61 -10.19
N TYR A 36 18.19 11.36 -9.48
CA TYR A 36 19.16 12.39 -9.07
C TYR A 36 20.37 12.50 -10.03
N GLY A 37 20.15 12.27 -11.33
CA GLY A 37 21.23 12.26 -12.34
C GLY A 37 22.06 10.97 -12.36
N GLY A 38 21.66 9.94 -11.60
CA GLY A 38 22.18 8.57 -11.65
C GLY A 38 21.09 7.57 -12.05
N ALA A 39 21.28 6.29 -11.70
CA ALA A 39 20.24 5.27 -11.91
C ALA A 39 18.95 5.64 -11.14
N PRO A 40 17.76 5.36 -11.70
CA PRO A 40 16.49 5.63 -11.03
C PRO A 40 16.40 4.84 -9.72
N ILE A 41 15.92 5.50 -8.66
CA ILE A 41 15.54 4.83 -7.41
C ILE A 41 14.05 4.53 -7.51
N GLU A 42 13.73 3.25 -7.67
CA GLU A 42 12.36 2.77 -7.75
C GLU A 42 11.80 2.51 -6.34
N PRO A 43 10.53 2.87 -6.09
CA PRO A 43 9.88 2.54 -4.83
C PRO A 43 9.67 1.02 -4.74
N PRO A 44 9.53 0.45 -3.53
CA PRO A 44 9.32 -0.99 -3.33
C PRO A 44 8.10 -1.53 -4.11
N CYS A 45 7.04 -0.72 -4.21
CA CYS A 45 5.81 -1.05 -4.94
C CYS A 45 5.96 -1.14 -6.46
N ALA A 46 7.11 -0.76 -7.02
CA ALA A 46 7.40 -0.95 -8.44
C ALA A 46 7.82 -2.39 -8.79
N GLY A 47 8.20 -3.21 -7.80
CA GLY A 47 8.74 -4.54 -8.05
C GLY A 47 8.40 -5.62 -7.02
N ARG A 48 7.62 -5.31 -5.98
CA ARG A 48 7.16 -6.27 -4.96
C ARG A 48 5.63 -6.32 -4.91
N GLU A 49 5.12 -7.44 -4.41
CA GLU A 49 3.68 -7.65 -4.19
C GLU A 49 3.17 -6.68 -3.11
N LEU A 50 2.01 -6.08 -3.34
CA LEU A 50 1.42 -5.09 -2.42
C LEU A 50 1.07 -5.71 -1.05
N GLU A 51 0.77 -7.00 -1.01
CA GLU A 51 0.52 -7.76 0.23
C GLU A 51 1.71 -7.74 1.20
N GLU A 52 2.94 -7.61 0.68
CA GLU A 52 4.15 -7.55 1.51
C GLU A 52 4.54 -6.11 1.92
N LEU A 53 3.89 -5.12 1.30
CA LEU A 53 4.20 -3.70 1.47
C LEU A 53 3.16 -2.98 2.31
N LEU A 54 1.90 -3.43 2.24
CA LEU A 54 0.78 -2.83 2.94
C LEU A 54 0.57 -3.50 4.29
N ASP A 55 0.27 -2.68 5.29
CA ASP A 55 -0.21 -3.12 6.60
C ASP A 55 -1.66 -3.59 6.47
N ILE A 56 -1.82 -4.87 6.13
CA ILE A 56 -3.12 -5.51 5.95
C ILE A 56 -3.94 -5.44 7.25
N GLU A 57 -3.31 -5.54 8.42
CA GLU A 57 -4.01 -5.48 9.71
C GLU A 57 -4.65 -4.10 9.92
N SER A 58 -3.91 -3.03 9.64
CA SER A 58 -4.44 -1.67 9.71
C SER A 58 -5.58 -1.42 8.72
N ILE A 59 -5.45 -1.90 7.47
CA ILE A 59 -6.52 -1.78 6.46
C ILE A 59 -7.79 -2.50 6.90
N LEU A 60 -7.65 -3.74 7.39
CA LEU A 60 -8.80 -4.54 7.84
C LEU A 60 -9.49 -3.93 9.06
N LYS A 61 -8.71 -3.33 9.96
CA LYS A 61 -9.25 -2.65 11.13
C LYS A 61 -10.06 -1.42 10.75
N ASP A 62 -9.54 -0.57 9.87
CA ASP A 62 -10.27 0.62 9.41
C ASP A 62 -11.55 0.23 8.67
N LEU A 63 -11.51 -0.85 7.87
CA LEU A 63 -12.70 -1.44 7.23
C LEU A 63 -13.74 -2.01 8.21
N GLU A 64 -13.34 -2.36 9.43
CA GLU A 64 -14.25 -2.77 10.50
C GLU A 64 -14.84 -1.56 11.22
N ASP A 65 -14.01 -0.59 11.57
CA ASP A 65 -14.43 0.66 12.23
C ASP A 65 -15.39 1.49 11.34
N GLU A 66 -15.24 1.47 10.00
CA GLU A 66 -16.19 2.12 9.07
C GLU A 66 -17.56 1.41 8.97
N SER A 67 -17.65 0.15 9.43
CA SER A 67 -18.86 -0.65 9.33
C SER A 67 -19.77 -0.61 10.57
N GLU A 68 -19.37 0.13 11.62
CA GLU A 68 -20.11 0.32 12.88
C GLU A 68 -20.90 1.64 12.96
#